data_AF-A0A5C7L7G2-F1
#
_entry.id   AF-A0A5C7L7G2-F1
#
_cell.length_a   1.000
_cell.length_b   1.000
_cell.length_c   1.000
_cell.angle_alpha   90.00
_cell.angle_beta   90.00
_cell.angle_gamma   90.00
#
_symmetry.space_group_name_H-M   'P 1'
#
loop_
_entity.id
_entity.type
_entity.pdbx_description
1 polymer ?
#
loop_
_entity_poly.entity_id
_entity_poly.type
_entity_poly.pdbx_seq_one_letter_code
_entity_poly.pdbx_strand_id
1 'polypeptide(L)'
;MTNIVSTNNYLKKLLTQIEGYVPTDEDKRAFSRDKIDYIFRKIDRKKYRRKQLGQESKTNLRNKIKSSVEANNPIHLVIPFGGYKHFWNQSHPEPDWAELFNFSYMTEYVKPIIALYAPGVIVEYVSEDLILPRMNNYPENSIETYIDKFKSILNWYQSFVPNNLKFNFFRVSDRCDKQAIINDVESMIPERKAQFSKLSAEQK
;
A
#
# COMPACT_ATOMS: atom_id res chain seq x y z
N MET A 1 34.61 8.12 -10.23
CA MET A 1 33.90 6.90 -10.69
C MET A 1 33.60 5.90 -9.56
N THR A 2 33.67 6.31 -8.28
CA THR A 2 33.53 5.42 -7.11
C THR A 2 32.10 5.27 -6.57
N ASN A 3 31.16 6.12 -6.98
CA ASN A 3 29.77 6.10 -6.48
C ASN A 3 28.84 5.10 -7.21
N ILE A 4 29.06 4.82 -8.49
CA ILE A 4 28.14 3.96 -9.28
C ILE A 4 28.19 2.50 -8.80
N VAL A 5 29.38 2.03 -8.39
CA VAL A 5 29.58 0.68 -7.86
C VAL A 5 28.90 0.52 -6.49
N SER A 6 28.84 1.56 -5.66
CA SER A 6 28.17 1.49 -4.35
C SER A 6 26.63 1.51 -4.49
N THR A 7 26.09 2.32 -5.41
CA THR A 7 24.63 2.36 -5.67
C THR A 7 24.13 1.05 -6.27
N ASN A 8 24.82 0.48 -7.26
CA ASN A 8 24.41 -0.79 -7.85
C ASN A 8 24.48 -1.95 -6.84
N ASN A 9 25.48 -1.95 -5.96
CA ASN A 9 25.57 -2.94 -4.89
C ASN A 9 24.45 -2.76 -3.85
N TYR A 10 24.12 -1.51 -3.49
CA TYR A 10 23.00 -1.21 -2.61
C TYR A 10 21.67 -1.67 -3.21
N LEU A 11 21.40 -1.36 -4.48
CA LEU A 11 20.18 -1.77 -5.18
C LEU A 11 20.10 -3.29 -5.33
N LYS A 12 21.20 -3.94 -5.72
CA LYS A 12 21.26 -5.41 -5.73
C LYS A 12 20.96 -5.96 -4.34
N LYS A 13 21.62 -5.46 -3.29
CA LYS A 13 21.34 -5.89 -1.92
C LYS A 13 19.88 -5.68 -1.52
N LEU A 14 19.30 -4.52 -1.81
CA LEU A 14 17.89 -4.21 -1.53
C LEU A 14 16.92 -5.20 -2.21
N LEU A 15 17.27 -5.66 -3.40
CA LEU A 15 16.41 -6.50 -4.25
C LEU A 15 16.67 -8.00 -4.10
N THR A 16 17.90 -8.41 -3.77
CA THR A 16 18.31 -9.82 -3.65
C THR A 16 18.47 -10.27 -2.21
N GLN A 17 18.55 -9.35 -1.25
CA GLN A 17 18.64 -9.65 0.18
C GLN A 17 17.45 -9.04 0.91
N ILE A 18 16.25 -9.53 0.60
CA ILE A 18 15.13 -9.41 1.54
C ILE A 18 15.46 -10.34 2.71
N GLU A 19 16.33 -9.88 3.61
CA GLU A 19 16.74 -10.66 4.77
C GLU A 19 15.51 -11.01 5.59
N GLY A 20 15.31 -12.31 5.80
CA GLY A 20 14.24 -12.82 6.63
C GLY A 20 14.34 -12.22 8.04
N TYR A 21 13.20 -11.84 8.60
CA TYR A 21 13.17 -11.49 10.02
C TYR A 21 13.40 -12.75 10.85
N VAL A 22 14.45 -12.76 11.67
CA VAL A 22 14.68 -13.83 12.64
C VAL A 22 13.93 -13.46 13.93
N PRO A 23 12.85 -14.18 14.31
CA PRO A 23 12.10 -13.87 15.51
C PRO A 23 12.94 -14.09 16.76
N THR A 24 12.96 -13.10 17.65
CA THR A 24 13.57 -13.24 18.97
C THR A 24 12.75 -14.21 19.84
N ASP A 25 13.32 -14.71 20.94
CA ASP A 25 12.55 -15.54 21.86
C ASP A 25 11.42 -14.76 22.54
N GLU A 26 11.57 -13.44 22.68
CA GLU A 26 10.48 -12.56 23.11
C GLU A 26 9.36 -12.52 22.08
N ASP A 27 9.68 -12.42 20.79
CA ASP A 27 8.67 -12.45 19.72
C ASP A 27 7.88 -13.77 19.75
N LYS A 28 8.58 -14.90 19.84
CA LYS A 28 7.95 -16.22 19.91
C LYS A 28 7.04 -16.33 21.13
N ARG A 29 7.51 -15.95 22.32
CA ARG A 29 6.70 -15.96 23.55
C ARG A 29 5.48 -15.06 23.43
N ALA A 30 5.65 -13.86 22.92
CA ALA A 30 4.56 -12.90 22.79
C ALA A 30 3.51 -13.36 21.77
N PHE A 31 3.93 -13.92 20.64
CA PHE A 31 3.03 -14.48 19.62
C PHE A 31 2.26 -15.69 20.13
N SER A 32 2.93 -16.61 20.84
CA SER A 32 2.27 -17.78 21.43
C SER A 32 1.25 -17.42 22.51
N ARG A 33 1.51 -16.35 23.28
CA ARG A 33 0.58 -15.87 24.32
C ARG A 33 -0.67 -15.21 23.71
N ASP A 34 -0.46 -14.33 22.74
CA ASP A 34 -1.55 -13.61 22.08
C ASP A 34 -1.13 -13.20 20.65
N LYS A 35 -1.58 -13.98 19.66
CA LYS A 35 -1.31 -13.74 18.25
C LYS A 35 -1.87 -12.40 17.78
N ILE A 36 -3.06 -12.03 18.26
CA ILE A 36 -3.78 -10.83 17.81
C ILE A 36 -3.06 -9.59 18.32
N ASP A 37 -2.70 -9.55 19.60
CA ASP A 37 -1.95 -8.43 20.16
C ASP A 37 -0.53 -8.35 19.58
N TYR A 38 0.14 -9.49 19.34
CA TYR A 38 1.43 -9.49 18.66
C TYR A 38 1.34 -8.81 17.28
N ILE A 39 0.41 -9.27 16.43
CA ILE A 39 0.23 -8.72 15.07
C ILE A 39 -0.14 -7.24 15.16
N PHE A 40 -1.06 -6.87 16.05
CA PHE A 40 -1.44 -5.47 16.27
C PHE A 40 -0.22 -4.60 16.63
N ARG A 41 0.63 -5.04 17.57
CA ARG A 41 1.83 -4.27 17.98
C ARG A 41 2.84 -4.14 16.84
N LYS A 42 2.94 -5.12 15.93
CA LYS A 42 3.79 -5.00 14.74
C LYS A 42 3.21 -4.03 13.70
N ILE A 43 1.89 -3.92 13.60
CA ILE A 43 1.22 -2.92 12.73
C ILE A 43 1.33 -1.51 13.33
N ASP A 44 1.09 -1.33 14.64
CA ASP A 44 1.06 -0.02 15.33
C ASP A 44 2.45 0.50 15.79
N ARG A 45 3.54 0.04 15.16
CA ARG A 45 4.91 0.47 15.49
C ARG A 45 5.12 1.96 15.17
N LYS A 46 5.64 2.72 16.15
CA LYS A 46 5.97 4.15 16.01
C LYS A 46 6.83 4.47 14.78
N LYS A 47 7.77 3.59 14.41
CA LYS A 47 8.64 3.74 13.23
C LYS A 47 7.85 3.97 11.92
N TYR A 48 6.65 3.42 11.79
CA TYR A 48 5.88 3.40 10.56
C TYR A 48 4.66 4.35 10.60
N ARG A 49 4.51 5.17 11.65
CA ARG A 49 3.37 6.09 11.80
C ARG A 49 3.79 7.46 12.28
N ARG A 50 3.21 8.50 11.68
CA ARG A 50 3.44 9.90 12.07
C ARG A 50 2.73 10.29 13.37
N LYS A 51 1.51 9.77 13.59
CA LYS A 51 0.68 10.06 14.77
C LYS A 51 0.27 8.77 15.47
N GLN A 52 -0.17 8.88 16.72
CA GLN A 52 -0.78 7.76 17.43
C GLN A 52 -2.20 7.51 16.89
N LEU A 53 -2.58 6.24 16.81
CA LEU A 53 -3.95 5.86 16.48
C LEU A 53 -4.89 6.21 17.64
N GLY A 54 -6.07 6.72 17.30
CA GLY A 54 -7.16 6.89 18.25
C GLY A 54 -7.67 5.55 18.79
N GLN A 55 -8.36 5.58 19.94
CA GLN A 55 -8.80 4.36 20.61
C GLN A 55 -9.79 3.53 19.76
N GLU A 56 -10.67 4.22 19.02
CA GLU A 56 -11.59 3.58 18.09
C GLU A 56 -10.82 2.86 16.96
N SER A 57 -9.87 3.54 16.31
CA SER A 57 -9.05 2.93 15.26
C SER A 57 -8.27 1.72 15.76
N LYS A 58 -7.73 1.78 16.99
CA LYS A 58 -7.04 0.64 17.63
C LYS A 58 -7.98 -0.54 17.86
N THR A 59 -9.22 -0.28 18.26
CA THR A 59 -10.24 -1.31 18.49
C THR A 59 -10.66 -1.94 17.16
N ASN A 60 -10.96 -1.13 16.16
CA ASN A 60 -11.33 -1.58 14.82
C ASN A 60 -10.21 -2.42 14.17
N LEU A 61 -8.95 -1.99 14.33
CA LEU A 61 -7.80 -2.74 13.81
C LEU A 61 -7.65 -4.10 14.50
N ARG A 62 -7.76 -4.16 15.83
CA ARG A 62 -7.73 -5.44 16.57
C ARG A 62 -8.85 -6.38 16.13
N ASN A 63 -10.07 -5.85 15.94
CA ASN A 63 -11.21 -6.65 15.48
C ASN A 63 -10.96 -7.25 14.08
N LYS A 64 -10.43 -6.44 13.14
CA LYS A 64 -10.08 -6.93 11.79
C LYS A 64 -8.98 -8.00 11.81
N ILE A 65 -7.95 -7.81 12.64
CA ILE A 65 -6.89 -8.81 12.84
C ILE A 65 -7.49 -10.08 13.43
N LYS A 66 -8.31 -9.97 14.48
CA LYS A 66 -9.00 -11.09 15.12
C LYS A 66 -9.80 -11.90 14.10
N SER A 67 -10.65 -11.25 13.29
CA SER A 67 -11.42 -11.94 12.26
C SER A 67 -10.53 -12.71 11.26
N SER A 68 -9.39 -12.16 10.88
CA SER A 68 -8.45 -12.84 9.99
C SER A 68 -7.76 -14.03 10.68
N VAL A 69 -7.32 -13.85 11.92
CA VAL A 69 -6.63 -14.88 12.72
C VAL A 69 -7.55 -16.04 13.05
N GLU A 70 -8.78 -15.79 13.47
CA GLU A 70 -9.77 -16.82 13.80
C GLU A 70 -10.19 -17.63 12.56
N ALA A 71 -10.26 -16.98 11.39
CA ALA A 71 -10.52 -17.64 10.11
C ALA A 71 -9.27 -18.29 9.49
N ASN A 72 -8.11 -18.20 10.14
CA ASN A 72 -6.82 -18.66 9.60
C ASN A 72 -6.49 -18.07 8.21
N ASN A 73 -6.93 -16.84 7.97
CA ASN A 73 -6.73 -16.10 6.73
C ASN A 73 -5.47 -15.21 6.82
N PRO A 74 -4.82 -14.91 5.69
CA PRO A 74 -3.77 -13.90 5.65
C PRO A 74 -4.28 -12.56 6.20
N ILE A 75 -3.41 -11.78 6.84
CA ILE A 75 -3.74 -10.39 7.17
C ILE A 75 -3.79 -9.59 5.87
N HIS A 76 -4.92 -8.95 5.59
CA HIS A 76 -5.10 -8.19 4.36
C HIS A 76 -4.88 -6.69 4.60
N LEU A 77 -3.79 -6.15 4.04
CA LEU A 77 -3.46 -4.73 4.05
C LEU A 77 -3.82 -4.12 2.70
N VAL A 78 -4.71 -3.13 2.72
CA VAL A 78 -5.21 -2.45 1.52
C VAL A 78 -4.57 -1.06 1.45
N ILE A 79 -3.90 -0.76 0.34
CA ILE A 79 -3.24 0.53 0.07
C ILE A 79 -3.98 1.21 -1.09
N PRO A 80 -4.90 2.14 -0.81
CA PRO A 80 -5.45 2.99 -1.85
C PRO A 80 -4.34 3.93 -2.37
N PHE A 81 -4.24 4.06 -3.68
CA PHE A 81 -3.32 5.00 -4.32
C PHE A 81 -3.86 5.44 -5.69
N GLY A 82 -3.34 6.56 -6.19
CA GLY A 82 -3.83 7.12 -7.45
C GLY A 82 -3.51 6.27 -8.69
N GLY A 83 -2.47 5.44 -8.66
CA GLY A 83 -2.08 4.64 -9.82
C GLY A 83 -1.66 5.46 -11.03
N TYR A 84 -0.97 6.58 -10.81
CA TYR A 84 -0.46 7.45 -11.87
C TYR A 84 0.78 8.22 -11.42
N LYS A 85 1.48 8.82 -12.38
CA LYS A 85 2.59 9.74 -12.13
C LYS A 85 2.22 11.14 -12.65
N HIS A 86 2.35 12.18 -11.83
CA HIS A 86 2.11 13.54 -12.33
C HIS A 86 3.00 13.87 -13.53
N PHE A 87 2.47 14.61 -14.51
CA PHE A 87 3.10 14.92 -15.79
C PHE A 87 4.44 15.68 -15.70
N TRP A 88 4.69 16.38 -14.58
CA TRP A 88 5.97 17.08 -14.35
C TRP A 88 7.09 16.15 -13.86
N ASN A 89 6.78 14.89 -13.50
CA ASN A 89 7.81 13.93 -13.13
C ASN A 89 8.52 13.41 -14.38
N GLN A 90 9.84 13.27 -14.30
CA GLN A 90 10.66 12.79 -15.42
C GLN A 90 10.33 11.36 -15.88
N SER A 91 9.82 10.53 -14.97
CA SER A 91 9.39 9.17 -15.24
C SER A 91 8.00 9.07 -15.85
N HIS A 92 7.23 10.16 -15.91
CA HIS A 92 5.88 10.13 -16.45
C HIS A 92 5.87 9.57 -17.89
N PRO A 93 4.93 8.66 -18.23
CA PRO A 93 3.83 8.17 -17.39
C PRO A 93 4.16 6.91 -16.58
N GLU A 94 5.39 6.41 -16.63
CA GLU A 94 5.79 5.14 -16.03
C GLU A 94 6.08 5.27 -14.51
N PRO A 95 5.91 4.17 -13.75
CA PRO A 95 6.45 4.06 -12.40
C PRO A 95 7.98 4.13 -12.40
N ASP A 96 8.56 4.48 -11.26
CA ASP A 96 10.01 4.56 -11.06
C ASP A 96 10.44 3.87 -9.77
N TRP A 97 11.63 4.21 -9.29
CA TRP A 97 12.18 3.65 -8.05
C TRP A 97 11.29 3.91 -6.82
N ALA A 98 10.42 4.91 -6.84
CA ALA A 98 9.52 5.19 -5.73
C ALA A 98 8.57 4.01 -5.44
N GLU A 99 7.99 3.42 -6.49
CA GLU A 99 7.11 2.26 -6.36
C GLU A 99 7.88 1.06 -5.82
N LEU A 100 9.09 0.81 -6.32
CA LEU A 100 9.92 -0.30 -5.83
C LEU A 100 10.34 -0.13 -4.36
N PHE A 101 10.69 1.08 -3.96
CA PHE A 101 10.98 1.40 -2.57
C PHE A 101 9.74 1.26 -1.68
N ASN A 102 8.55 1.53 -2.21
CA ASN A 102 7.30 1.27 -1.49
C ASN A 102 7.11 -0.24 -1.26
N PHE A 103 7.34 -1.09 -2.27
CA PHE A 103 7.23 -2.55 -2.11
C PHE A 103 8.20 -3.07 -1.05
N SER A 104 9.46 -2.62 -1.12
CA SER A 104 10.49 -2.95 -0.11
C SER A 104 10.11 -2.47 1.29
N TYR A 105 9.60 -1.25 1.41
CA TYR A 105 9.11 -0.71 2.68
C TYR A 105 7.95 -1.53 3.24
N MET A 106 7.00 -1.95 2.40
CA MET A 106 5.87 -2.79 2.82
C MET A 106 6.33 -4.18 3.26
N THR A 107 7.29 -4.79 2.56
CA THR A 107 7.91 -6.04 2.97
C THR A 107 8.59 -5.91 4.34
N GLU A 108 9.39 -4.87 4.54
CA GLU A 108 10.04 -4.55 5.83
C GLU A 108 9.02 -4.26 6.94
N TYR A 109 7.89 -3.67 6.59
CA TYR A 109 6.79 -3.43 7.52
C TYR A 109 6.16 -4.75 7.96
N VAL A 110 5.94 -5.71 7.08
CA VAL A 110 5.20 -6.94 7.44
C VAL A 110 6.11 -8.10 7.84
N LYS A 111 7.43 -8.01 7.64
CA LYS A 111 8.37 -9.11 7.89
C LYS A 111 8.25 -9.80 9.25
N PRO A 112 8.02 -9.11 10.40
CA PRO A 112 7.90 -9.80 11.68
C PRO A 112 6.62 -10.63 11.82
N ILE A 113 5.57 -10.25 11.07
CA ILE A 113 4.29 -10.95 11.06
C ILE A 113 4.44 -12.24 10.23
N ILE A 114 4.91 -12.15 8.99
CA ILE A 114 5.06 -13.31 8.10
C ILE A 114 6.06 -14.35 8.63
N ALA A 115 6.98 -13.95 9.51
CA ALA A 115 7.94 -14.86 10.14
C ALA A 115 7.33 -15.79 11.20
N LEU A 116 6.16 -15.44 11.77
CA LEU A 116 5.49 -16.23 12.82
C LEU A 116 4.04 -16.61 12.47
N TYR A 117 3.39 -15.87 11.59
CA TYR A 117 2.01 -16.09 11.18
C TYR A 117 1.96 -16.83 9.84
N ALA A 118 1.73 -18.15 9.89
CA ALA A 118 1.80 -19.03 8.72
C ALA A 118 0.87 -18.62 7.55
N PRO A 119 -0.40 -18.19 7.77
CA PRO A 119 -1.24 -17.70 6.67
C PRO A 119 -0.66 -16.46 5.97
N GLY A 120 0.19 -15.70 6.66
CA GLY A 120 0.96 -14.62 6.07
C GLY A 120 0.17 -13.33 5.88
N VAL A 121 0.56 -12.55 4.87
CA VAL A 121 0.05 -11.20 4.61
C VAL A 121 -0.20 -11.00 3.12
N ILE A 122 -1.32 -10.34 2.80
CA ILE A 122 -1.61 -9.82 1.46
C ILE A 122 -1.48 -8.29 1.53
N VAL A 123 -0.66 -7.72 0.66
CA VAL A 123 -0.60 -6.28 0.41
C VAL A 123 -1.29 -6.01 -0.92
N GLU A 124 -2.48 -5.41 -0.89
CA GLU A 124 -3.29 -5.12 -2.07
C GLU A 124 -3.27 -3.63 -2.37
N TYR A 125 -2.69 -3.27 -3.52
CA TYR A 125 -2.72 -1.93 -4.08
C TYR A 125 -4.03 -1.72 -4.84
N VAL A 126 -4.76 -0.66 -4.48
CA VAL A 126 -6.06 -0.35 -5.06
C VAL A 126 -5.96 0.96 -5.82
N SER A 127 -6.09 0.90 -7.14
CA SER A 127 -6.01 2.07 -8.01
C SER A 127 -7.32 2.85 -8.03
N GLU A 128 -7.27 4.12 -7.64
CA GLU A 128 -8.37 5.10 -7.72
C GLU A 128 -8.34 5.87 -9.05
N ASP A 129 -7.91 5.21 -10.11
CA ASP A 129 -7.58 5.80 -11.40
C ASP A 129 -8.80 6.31 -12.17
N LEU A 130 -9.96 5.69 -11.95
CA LEU A 130 -11.23 6.05 -12.61
C LEU A 130 -11.56 7.54 -12.51
N ILE A 131 -11.22 8.19 -11.38
CA ILE A 131 -11.63 9.57 -11.14
C ILE A 131 -10.62 10.59 -11.67
N LEU A 132 -9.40 10.18 -12.00
CA LEU A 132 -8.33 11.09 -12.40
C LEU A 132 -8.56 11.79 -13.73
N PRO A 133 -9.04 11.11 -14.80
CA PRO A 133 -9.41 11.81 -16.04
C PRO A 133 -10.50 12.86 -15.78
N ARG A 134 -11.44 12.56 -14.88
CA ARG A 134 -12.57 13.45 -14.58
C ARG A 134 -12.17 14.66 -13.75
N MET A 135 -11.33 14.48 -12.73
CA MET A 135 -10.92 15.55 -11.82
C MET A 135 -9.80 16.41 -12.37
N ASN A 136 -8.80 15.79 -13.01
CA ASN A 136 -7.54 16.44 -13.36
C ASN A 136 -7.29 16.52 -14.87
N ASN A 137 -8.27 16.11 -15.70
CA ASN A 137 -8.11 15.97 -17.15
C ASN A 137 -6.86 15.14 -17.51
N TYR A 138 -6.56 14.13 -16.68
CA TYR A 138 -5.35 13.33 -16.83
C TYR A 138 -5.54 12.30 -17.97
N PRO A 139 -4.59 12.16 -18.92
CA PRO A 139 -4.78 11.29 -20.08
C PRO A 139 -4.95 9.81 -19.71
N GLU A 140 -6.02 9.18 -20.21
CA GLU A 140 -6.29 7.76 -19.97
C GLU A 140 -5.15 6.84 -20.44
N ASN A 141 -4.57 7.12 -21.61
CA ASN A 141 -3.44 6.34 -22.12
C ASN A 141 -2.21 6.36 -21.17
N SER A 142 -2.00 7.47 -20.46
CA SER A 142 -0.95 7.58 -19.46
C SER A 142 -1.27 6.76 -18.20
N ILE A 143 -2.55 6.63 -17.85
CA ILE A 143 -3.00 5.75 -16.75
C ILE A 143 -2.75 4.29 -17.11
N GLU A 144 -3.20 3.86 -18.29
CA GLU A 144 -3.01 2.47 -18.73
C GLU A 144 -1.52 2.10 -18.80
N THR A 145 -0.69 3.01 -19.33
CA THR A 145 0.77 2.82 -19.37
C THR A 145 1.35 2.67 -17.97
N TYR A 146 0.96 3.52 -17.02
CA TYR A 146 1.40 3.40 -15.63
C TYR A 146 1.01 2.04 -15.04
N ILE A 147 -0.26 1.64 -15.20
CA ILE A 147 -0.83 0.42 -14.61
C ILE A 147 -0.11 -0.83 -15.14
N ASP A 148 0.10 -0.91 -16.46
CA ASP A 148 0.75 -2.08 -17.07
C ASP A 148 2.19 -2.23 -16.60
N LYS A 149 2.93 -1.11 -16.50
CA LYS A 149 4.29 -1.10 -15.98
C LYS A 149 4.32 -1.38 -14.48
N PHE A 150 3.39 -0.85 -13.70
CA PHE A 150 3.28 -1.10 -12.27
C PHE A 150 3.07 -2.59 -11.99
N LYS A 151 2.10 -3.22 -12.67
CA LYS A 151 1.85 -4.67 -12.58
C LYS A 151 3.08 -5.48 -12.95
N SER A 152 3.79 -5.08 -14.00
CA SER A 152 5.01 -5.76 -14.44
C SER A 152 6.11 -5.73 -13.38
N ILE A 153 6.35 -4.57 -12.75
CA ILE A 153 7.35 -4.42 -11.67
C ILE A 153 6.89 -5.17 -10.41
N LEU A 154 5.60 -5.11 -10.06
CA LEU A 154 5.05 -5.82 -8.90
C LEU A 154 5.23 -7.34 -9.04
N ASN A 155 4.89 -7.89 -10.20
CA ASN A 155 5.06 -9.31 -10.50
C ASN A 155 6.52 -9.75 -10.44
N TRP A 156 7.42 -8.92 -10.99
CA TRP A 156 8.86 -9.16 -10.89
C TRP A 156 9.32 -9.13 -9.42
N TYR A 157 8.91 -8.12 -8.64
CA TYR A 157 9.27 -7.99 -7.22
C TYR A 157 8.77 -9.17 -6.38
N GLN A 158 7.57 -9.68 -6.68
CA GLN A 158 6.98 -10.80 -5.96
C GLN A 158 7.80 -12.09 -6.06
N SER A 159 8.65 -12.24 -7.09
CA SER A 159 9.57 -13.39 -7.20
C SER A 159 10.66 -13.43 -6.12
N PHE A 160 10.88 -12.32 -5.40
CA PHE A 160 11.91 -12.19 -4.36
C PHE A 160 11.37 -12.28 -2.93
N VAL A 161 10.04 -12.33 -2.74
CA VAL A 161 9.44 -12.37 -1.40
C VAL A 161 9.02 -13.79 -1.00
N PRO A 162 8.91 -14.10 0.31
CA PRO A 162 8.43 -15.40 0.77
C PRO A 162 7.02 -15.73 0.26
N ASN A 163 6.72 -17.01 0.06
CA ASN A 163 5.43 -17.48 -0.47
C ASN A 163 4.19 -17.04 0.34
N ASN A 164 4.37 -16.75 1.62
CA ASN A 164 3.30 -16.26 2.50
C ASN A 164 3.23 -14.71 2.57
N LEU A 165 3.95 -14.00 1.70
CA LEU A 165 3.73 -12.59 1.41
C LEU A 165 3.27 -12.46 -0.04
N LYS A 166 2.06 -11.93 -0.24
CA LYS A 166 1.50 -11.70 -1.56
C LYS A 166 1.32 -10.21 -1.81
N PHE A 167 1.63 -9.79 -3.03
CA PHE A 167 1.35 -8.45 -3.52
C PHE A 167 0.29 -8.55 -4.61
N ASN A 168 -0.79 -7.79 -4.46
CA ASN A 168 -1.88 -7.75 -5.42
C ASN A 168 -2.09 -6.33 -5.91
N PHE A 169 -2.69 -6.22 -7.09
CA PHE A 169 -3.16 -4.96 -7.66
C PHE A 169 -4.54 -5.16 -8.27
N PHE A 170 -5.45 -4.23 -8.05
CA PHE A 170 -6.66 -4.11 -8.84
C PHE A 170 -7.10 -2.65 -8.99
N ARG A 171 -7.89 -2.35 -10.02
CA ARG A 171 -8.50 -1.04 -10.20
C ARG A 171 -9.88 -1.06 -9.57
N VAL A 172 -10.29 0.02 -8.92
CA VAL A 172 -11.68 0.13 -8.44
C VAL A 172 -12.67 -0.13 -9.58
N SER A 173 -12.33 0.36 -10.77
CA SER A 173 -13.10 0.20 -12.00
C SER A 173 -13.21 -1.24 -12.51
N ASP A 174 -12.37 -2.17 -12.03
CA ASP A 174 -12.43 -3.60 -12.38
C ASP A 174 -13.44 -4.38 -11.50
N ARG A 175 -13.80 -3.85 -10.33
CA ARG A 175 -14.63 -4.56 -9.33
C ARG A 175 -15.96 -3.86 -9.00
N CYS A 176 -16.10 -2.60 -9.41
CA CYS A 176 -17.26 -1.78 -9.10
C CYS A 176 -17.91 -1.25 -10.39
N ASP A 177 -19.18 -0.88 -10.29
CA ASP A 177 -19.88 -0.19 -11.38
C ASP A 177 -19.29 1.23 -11.57
N LYS A 178 -18.60 1.41 -12.71
CA LYS A 178 -17.94 2.66 -13.07
C LYS A 178 -18.95 3.82 -13.14
N GLN A 179 -20.13 3.58 -13.71
CA GLN A 179 -21.13 4.63 -13.91
C GLN A 179 -21.76 5.03 -12.59
N ALA A 180 -22.03 4.06 -11.69
CA ALA A 180 -22.51 4.36 -10.36
C ALA A 180 -21.53 5.26 -9.59
N ILE A 181 -20.23 4.94 -9.62
CA ILE A 181 -19.19 5.75 -8.97
C ILE A 181 -19.13 7.17 -9.56
N ILE A 182 -19.17 7.28 -10.89
CA ILE A 182 -19.16 8.59 -11.56
C ILE A 182 -20.39 9.40 -11.15
N ASN A 183 -21.58 8.80 -11.16
CA ASN A 183 -22.83 9.46 -10.78
C ASN A 183 -22.78 9.93 -9.32
N ASP A 184 -22.27 9.09 -8.41
CA ASP A 184 -22.11 9.44 -7.00
C ASP A 184 -21.20 10.65 -6.83
N VAL A 185 -20.04 10.66 -7.51
CA VAL A 185 -19.13 11.81 -7.46
C VAL A 185 -19.78 13.06 -8.05
N GLU A 186 -20.45 12.95 -9.20
CA GLU A 186 -21.13 14.08 -9.84
C GLU A 186 -22.25 14.67 -8.98
N SER A 187 -22.98 13.83 -8.25
CA SER A 187 -24.03 14.27 -7.32
C SER A 187 -23.49 15.13 -6.17
N MET A 188 -22.23 14.92 -5.77
CA MET A 188 -21.58 15.69 -4.70
C MET A 188 -21.01 17.02 -5.19
N ILE A 189 -20.78 17.21 -6.48
CA ILE A 189 -20.13 18.42 -7.03
C ILE A 189 -20.84 19.73 -6.62
N PRO A 190 -22.18 19.86 -6.70
CA PRO A 190 -22.86 21.10 -6.34
C PRO A 190 -22.60 21.53 -4.89
N GLU A 191 -22.72 20.59 -3.95
CA GLU A 191 -22.47 20.85 -2.53
C GLU A 191 -20.99 21.22 -2.30
N ARG A 192 -20.07 20.47 -2.90
CA ARG A 192 -18.62 20.74 -2.78
C ARG A 192 -18.23 22.10 -3.33
N LYS A 193 -18.82 22.53 -4.46
CA LYS A 193 -18.64 23.89 -5.00
C LYS A 193 -19.17 24.97 -4.05
N ALA A 194 -20.34 24.74 -3.45
CA ALA A 194 -20.92 25.67 -2.49
C ALA A 194 -20.13 25.74 -1.17
N GLN A 195 -19.47 24.67 -0.76
CA GLN A 195 -18.53 24.68 0.37
C GLN A 195 -17.21 25.40 0.00
N PHE A 196 -16.64 25.09 -1.17
CA PHE A 196 -15.41 25.71 -1.65
C PHE A 196 -15.54 27.23 -1.79
N SER A 197 -16.68 27.72 -2.27
CA SER A 197 -16.91 29.17 -2.39
C SER A 197 -16.90 29.91 -1.04
N LYS A 198 -17.27 29.23 0.05
CA LYS A 198 -17.28 29.76 1.43
C LYS A 198 -15.89 29.81 2.08
N LEU A 199 -14.89 29.16 1.49
CA LEU A 199 -13.52 29.19 2.00
C LEU A 199 -12.89 30.59 1.83
N SER A 200 -12.05 31.00 2.79
CA SER A 200 -11.27 32.24 2.69
C SER A 200 -10.23 32.15 1.56
N ALA A 201 -9.64 33.28 1.16
CA ALA A 201 -8.58 33.29 0.15
C ALA A 201 -7.32 32.51 0.58
N GLU A 202 -7.06 32.38 1.88
CA GLU A 202 -5.96 31.56 2.42
C GLU A 202 -6.31 30.07 2.49
N GLN A 203 -7.60 29.73 2.45
CA GLN A 203 -8.11 28.35 2.48
C GLN A 203 -8.40 27.79 1.09
N LYS A 204 -8.50 28.65 0.07
CA LYS A 204 -8.65 28.29 -1.34
C LYS A 204 -7.29 28.06 -1.98
#